data_AF-A0A955IX07-F1
#
_entry.id   AF-A0A955IX07-F1
#
_cell.length_a   1.000
_cell.length_b   1.000
_cell.length_c   1.000
_cell.angle_alpha   90.00
_cell.angle_beta   90.00
_cell.angle_gamma   90.00
#
_symmetry.space_group_name_H-M   'P 1'
#
loop_
_entity.id
_entity.type
_entity.pdbx_description
1 polymer ?
#
loop_
_entity_poly.entity_id
_entity_poly.type
_entity_poly.pdbx_seq_one_letter_code
_entity_poly.pdbx_strand_id
1 'polypeptide(L)'
;EINFEIEEKDEALEQVIEEFADRGDIDELDGITIDAFEGEGWWMNIRKSNTEPLLRLNAEAKDAETLARVIAEVSPMLGTRVDH
;
A
#
# COMPACT_ATOMS: atom_id res chain seq x y z
N GLU A 1 1.57 -9.02 6.00
CA GLU A 1 2.58 -8.05 5.55
C GLU A 1 3.31 -8.57 4.32
N ILE A 2 3.49 -7.71 3.31
CA ILE A 2 4.27 -7.96 2.09
C ILE A 2 5.39 -6.91 2.04
N ASN A 3 6.62 -7.35 1.80
CA ASN A 3 7.79 -6.48 1.76
C ASN A 3 8.20 -6.15 0.32
N PHE A 4 8.58 -4.91 0.07
CA PHE A 4 9.09 -4.44 -1.22
C PHE A 4 10.39 -3.68 -1.04
N GLU A 5 11.43 -4.05 -1.80
CA GLU A 5 12.70 -3.33 -1.87
C GLU A 5 12.60 -2.17 -2.85
N ILE A 6 12.94 -0.97 -2.36
CA ILE A 6 12.86 0.29 -3.11
C ILE A 6 13.80 1.34 -2.52
N GLU A 7 14.52 2.06 -3.39
CA GLU A 7 15.39 3.16 -2.99
C GLU A 7 14.59 4.43 -2.71
N GLU A 8 13.72 4.81 -3.65
CA GLU A 8 12.93 6.06 -3.61
C GLU A 8 11.57 5.87 -2.91
N LYS A 9 11.61 5.65 -1.58
CA LYS A 9 10.39 5.39 -0.77
C LYS A 9 9.38 6.54 -0.80
N ASP A 10 9.85 7.78 -0.83
CA ASP A 10 8.98 8.96 -0.72
C ASP A 10 8.18 9.14 -2.01
N GLU A 11 8.86 9.05 -3.16
CA GLU A 11 8.24 9.12 -4.49
C GLU A 11 7.20 8.00 -4.69
N ALA A 12 7.50 6.78 -4.24
CA ALA A 12 6.55 5.67 -4.29
C ALA A 12 5.27 5.93 -3.49
N LEU A 13 5.39 6.54 -2.30
CA LEU A 13 4.21 6.87 -1.50
C LEU A 13 3.40 8.02 -2.11
N GLU A 14 4.06 9.03 -2.66
CA GLU A 14 3.37 10.11 -3.39
C GLU A 14 2.55 9.55 -4.56
N GLN A 15 3.13 8.65 -5.36
CA GLN A 15 2.42 7.97 -6.45
C GLN A 15 1.21 7.18 -5.97
N VAL A 16 1.33 6.48 -4.83
CA VAL A 16 0.20 5.75 -4.23
C VAL A 16 -0.89 6.70 -3.75
N ILE A 17 -0.53 7.81 -3.11
CA ILE A 17 -1.53 8.80 -2.67
C ILE A 17 -2.26 9.34 -3.89
N GLU A 18 -1.54 9.71 -4.96
CA GLU A 18 -2.15 10.25 -6.19
C GLU A 18 -3.10 9.25 -6.86
N GLU A 19 -2.69 7.98 -7.02
CA GLU A 19 -3.51 6.95 -7.69
C GLU A 19 -4.79 6.61 -6.89
N PHE A 20 -4.75 6.72 -5.57
CA PHE A 20 -5.84 6.27 -4.70
C PHE A 20 -6.61 7.41 -4.01
N ALA A 21 -6.27 8.68 -4.27
CA ALA A 21 -6.86 9.87 -3.63
C ALA A 21 -8.40 9.92 -3.69
N ASP A 22 -8.99 9.38 -4.75
CA ASP A 22 -10.44 9.48 -5.01
C ASP A 22 -11.24 8.27 -4.50
N ARG A 23 -10.58 7.29 -3.87
CA ARG A 23 -11.14 5.95 -3.62
C ARG A 23 -11.50 5.67 -2.16
N GLY A 24 -10.95 6.45 -1.24
CA GLY A 24 -11.13 6.26 0.19
C GLY A 24 -10.53 7.40 1.01
N ASP A 25 -10.64 7.27 2.33
CA ASP A 25 -10.00 8.20 3.26
C ASP A 25 -8.51 7.89 3.37
N ILE A 26 -7.68 8.94 3.33
CA ILE A 26 -6.23 8.84 3.46
C ILE A 26 -5.80 9.39 4.82
N ASP A 27 -4.99 8.62 5.54
CA ASP A 27 -4.34 9.03 6.78
C ASP A 27 -2.83 8.76 6.72
N GLU A 28 -2.05 9.70 7.28
CA GLU A 28 -0.58 9.70 7.22
C GLU A 28 0.09 9.47 8.59
N LEU A 29 -0.66 9.01 9.61
CA LEU A 29 -0.17 8.95 11.00
C LEU A 29 0.89 7.84 11.24
N ASP A 30 0.72 6.66 10.62
CA ASP A 30 1.67 5.53 10.67
C ASP A 30 1.89 4.96 9.26
N GLY A 31 2.69 5.67 8.46
CA GLY A 31 2.81 5.42 7.02
C GLY A 31 1.63 6.01 6.27
N ILE A 32 1.23 5.41 5.15
CA ILE A 32 0.05 5.81 4.37
C ILE A 32 -1.02 4.75 4.53
N THR A 33 -2.13 5.12 5.15
CA THR A 33 -3.34 4.30 5.21
C THR A 33 -4.34 4.81 4.18
N ILE A 34 -4.89 3.90 3.37
CA ILE A 34 -6.00 4.18 2.46
C ILE A 34 -7.15 3.25 2.87
N ASP A 35 -8.23 3.84 3.38
CA ASP A 35 -9.44 3.13 3.77
C ASP A 35 -10.54 3.36 2.75
N ALA A 36 -10.74 2.37 1.87
CA ALA A 36 -11.79 2.34 0.87
C ALA A 36 -12.89 1.32 1.25
N PHE A 37 -13.03 0.99 2.54
CA PHE A 37 -13.84 -0.15 2.94
C PHE A 37 -15.34 0.06 2.71
N GLU A 38 -15.84 1.29 2.88
CA GLU A 38 -17.27 1.60 2.64
C GLU A 38 -17.66 1.46 1.16
N GLY A 39 -16.80 1.87 0.22
CA GLY A 39 -17.09 1.89 -1.22
C GLY A 39 -16.63 0.64 -1.97
N GLU A 40 -15.42 0.17 -1.69
CA GLU A 40 -14.79 -0.93 -2.42
C GLU A 40 -14.58 -2.19 -1.56
N GLY A 41 -14.60 -2.06 -0.23
CA GLY A 41 -14.47 -3.18 0.70
C GLY A 41 -13.03 -3.63 0.92
N TRP A 42 -12.08 -2.70 0.91
CA TRP A 42 -10.68 -2.97 1.25
C TRP A 42 -10.05 -1.78 1.97
N TRP A 43 -8.98 -2.07 2.72
CA TRP A 43 -8.09 -1.06 3.26
C TRP A 43 -6.64 -1.53 3.09
N MET A 44 -5.71 -0.59 3.02
CA MET A 44 -4.29 -0.90 3.05
C MET A 44 -3.49 0.13 3.84
N ASN A 45 -2.36 -0.30 4.37
CA ASN A 45 -1.38 0.52 5.07
C ASN A 45 0.01 0.21 4.54
N ILE A 46 0.74 1.26 4.14
CA ILE A 46 2.09 1.18 3.60
C ILE A 46 3.04 1.95 4.49
N ARG A 47 4.07 1.28 5.01
CA ARG A 47 5.03 1.86 5.95
C ARG A 47 6.45 1.79 5.42
N LYS A 48 7.21 2.86 5.65
CA LYS A 48 8.67 2.85 5.45
C LYS A 48 9.33 2.01 6.53
N SER A 49 10.20 1.08 6.15
CA SER A 49 11.14 0.51 7.10
C SER A 49 12.14 1.57 7.53
N ASN A 50 12.40 1.67 8.83
CA ASN A 50 13.34 2.64 9.42
C ASN A 50 14.81 2.22 9.25
N THR A 51 15.08 0.92 9.06
CA THR A 51 16.43 0.34 9.10
C THR A 51 16.85 -0.31 7.79
N GLU A 52 15.92 -0.54 6.87
CA GLU A 52 16.13 -1.25 5.61
C GLU A 52 15.50 -0.48 4.46
N PRO A 53 15.96 -0.62 3.20
CA PRO A 53 15.37 0.04 2.02
C PRO A 53 14.06 -0.65 1.59
N LEU A 54 13.13 -0.81 2.54
CA LEU A 54 11.87 -1.52 2.34
C LEU A 54 10.65 -0.63 2.54
N LEU A 55 9.61 -0.87 1.74
CA LEU A 55 8.21 -0.56 2.05
C LEU A 55 7.50 -1.83 2.51
N ARG A 56 6.65 -1.70 3.53
CA ARG A 56 5.85 -2.78 4.11
C ARG A 56 4.38 -2.52 3.84
N LEU A 57 3.72 -3.44 3.14
CA LEU A 57 2.30 -3.39 2.84
C LEU A 57 1.52 -4.33 3.76
N ASN A 58 0.52 -3.80 4.47
CA ASN A 58 -0.57 -4.56 5.04
C ASN A 58 -1.86 -4.21 4.31
N ALA A 59 -2.65 -5.19 3.93
CA ALA A 59 -3.91 -4.98 3.23
C ALA A 59 -4.92 -6.04 3.66
N GLU A 60 -6.17 -5.64 3.79
CA GLU A 60 -7.30 -6.55 3.99
C GLU A 60 -8.46 -6.14 3.09
N ALA A 61 -9.32 -7.10 2.80
CA ALA A 61 -10.52 -6.87 2.02
C ALA A 61 -11.65 -7.80 2.44
N LYS A 62 -12.87 -7.46 2.03
CA LYS A 62 -14.09 -8.23 2.26
C LYS A 62 -14.04 -9.64 1.65
N ASP A 63 -13.24 -9.85 0.60
CA ASP A 63 -13.06 -11.12 -0.08
C ASP A 63 -11.67 -11.23 -0.74
N ALA A 64 -11.30 -12.47 -1.09
CA ALA A 64 -9.99 -12.77 -1.65
C ALA A 64 -9.77 -12.18 -3.05
N GLU A 65 -10.84 -11.98 -3.83
CA GLU A 65 -10.76 -11.38 -5.16
C GLU A 65 -10.40 -9.90 -5.05
N THR A 66 -11.07 -9.18 -4.15
CA THR A 66 -10.80 -7.76 -3.86
C THR A 66 -9.39 -7.58 -3.30
N LEU A 67 -8.96 -8.45 -2.38
CA LEU A 67 -7.60 -8.41 -1.84
C LEU A 67 -6.54 -8.63 -2.92
N ALA A 68 -6.73 -9.64 -3.78
CA ALA A 68 -5.79 -9.92 -4.87
C ALA A 68 -5.74 -8.76 -5.88
N ARG A 69 -6.88 -8.15 -6.19
CA ARG A 69 -6.99 -6.99 -7.07
C ARG A 69 -6.19 -5.81 -6.54
N VAL A 70 -6.45 -5.37 -5.30
CA VAL A 70 -5.77 -4.18 -4.75
C VAL A 70 -4.28 -4.41 -4.57
N ILE A 71 -3.86 -5.61 -4.16
CA ILE A 71 -2.43 -5.95 -4.09
C ILE A 71 -1.78 -5.87 -5.48
N ALA A 72 -2.42 -6.43 -6.51
CA ALA A 72 -1.89 -6.38 -7.88
C ALA A 72 -1.82 -4.96 -8.43
N GLU A 73 -2.75 -4.10 -8.03
CA GLU A 73 -2.84 -2.70 -8.41
C GLU A 73 -1.74 -1.85 -7.78
N VAL A 74 -1.51 -1.99 -6.46
CA VAL A 74 -0.52 -1.16 -5.74
C VAL A 74 0.92 -1.68 -5.89
N SER A 75 1.13 -3.00 -6.04
CA SER A 75 2.47 -3.60 -6.04
C SER A 75 3.47 -2.97 -7.02
N PRO A 76 3.11 -2.61 -8.27
CA PRO A 76 4.04 -2.00 -9.22
C PRO A 76 4.62 -0.65 -8.76
N MET A 77 3.93 0.08 -7.88
CA MET A 77 4.40 1.37 -7.33
C MET A 77 5.39 1.17 -6.18
N LEU A 78 5.37 0.01 -5.51
CA LEU A 78 6.10 -0.21 -4.27
C LEU A 78 7.51 -0.77 -4.46
N GLY A 79 7.88 -1.16 -5.69
CA GLY A 79 9.19 -1.70 -6.03
C GLY A 79 9.20 -3.22 -6.20
N THR A 80 10.32 -3.87 -5.86
CA THR A 80 10.48 -5.31 -6.08
C THR A 80 10.02 -6.07 -4.84
N ARG A 81 9.03 -6.96 -4.99
CA ARG A 81 8.57 -7.83 -3.90
C ARG A 81 9.70 -8.77 -3.46
N VAL A 82 9.93 -8.85 -2.15
CA VAL A 82 10.96 -9.70 -1.54
C VAL A 82 10.36 -10.63 -0.49
N ASP A 83 10.90 -11.84 -0.39
CA ASP A 83 10.58 -12.78 0.68
C ASP A 83 11.46 -12.45 1.90
N HIS A 84 10.89 -11.71 2.85
CA HIS A 84 11.48 -11.39 4.15
C HIS A 84 10.50 -11.73 5.27
#